data_AF-A0AAD9L273-F1
#
_entry.id   AF-A0AAD9L273-F1
#
_cell.length_a   1.000
_cell.length_b   1.000
_cell.length_c   1.000
_cell.angle_alpha   90.00
_cell.angle_beta   90.00
_cell.angle_gamma   90.00
#
_symmetry.space_group_name_H-M   'P 1'
#
loop_
_entity.id
_entity.type
_entity.pdbx_description
1 polymer ?
#
loop_
_entity_poly.entity_id
_entity_poly.type
_entity_poly.pdbx_seq_one_letter_code
_entity_poly.pdbx_strand_id
1 'polypeptide(L)'
;MALRALKGIYQTVPIYGASSTVRRRFHEGVHYVEYKAVDETGNFDSCAFSVSVKVIRCRALYNPLFGVLTCDASNVYGSTCSVSCIPGYSVVGDARIKCGRDRQWSGDIPFCRTTTCPDPGTPIGGARFCTTLTHAYGSVCNFDCSRGTKLIGHDRLICKSSGGRTFWSGPTPVCEEVVPPVVEYCPDNIQVTTGEPLTEVQRPNVIFRTTKGEVAPVVCTSFGKGLKNSFPLGTHHVTCTAFDPDFGDSASATQSVSSVGAAAERSLAVLARARRRVVNARHDMQALLSQGVRPAAL
;
A
#
# COMPACT_ATOMS: atom_id res chain seq x y z
N MET A 1 53.97 -8.01 -43.17
CA MET A 1 55.31 -8.20 -43.74
C MET A 1 55.51 -7.14 -44.82
N ALA A 2 56.49 -6.26 -44.67
CA ALA A 2 56.91 -5.38 -45.76
C ALA A 2 57.90 -6.18 -46.62
N LEU A 3 57.51 -6.52 -47.85
CA LEU A 3 58.41 -7.16 -48.81
C LEU A 3 59.40 -6.09 -49.30
N ARG A 4 60.69 -6.28 -48.98
CA ARG A 4 61.77 -5.48 -49.52
C ARG A 4 61.80 -5.66 -51.04
N ALA A 5 61.65 -4.57 -51.78
CA ALA A 5 61.80 -4.56 -53.22
C ALA A 5 63.23 -5.00 -53.58
N LEU A 6 63.34 -6.03 -54.43
CA LEU A 6 64.60 -6.38 -55.08
C LEU A 6 65.00 -5.20 -55.98
N LYS A 7 66.25 -4.74 -55.85
CA LYS A 7 66.81 -3.68 -56.71
C LYS A 7 66.66 -4.10 -58.18
N GLY A 8 65.89 -3.33 -58.96
CA GLY A 8 65.62 -3.58 -60.39
C GLY A 8 64.14 -3.50 -60.81
N ILE A 9 63.21 -3.21 -59.89
CA ILE A 9 61.77 -3.12 -60.20
C ILE A 9 61.36 -1.63 -60.26
N TYR A 10 60.99 -1.14 -61.45
CA TYR A 10 60.76 0.29 -61.71
C TYR A 10 59.30 0.74 -61.57
N GLN A 11 58.34 -0.20 -61.55
CA GLN A 11 56.96 0.10 -61.16
C GLN A 11 56.20 -1.19 -60.85
N THR A 12 55.57 -1.26 -59.67
CA THR A 12 54.58 -2.30 -59.34
C THR A 12 53.20 -1.68 -59.38
N VAL A 13 52.38 -2.05 -60.36
CA VAL A 13 50.99 -1.57 -60.47
C VAL A 13 50.07 -2.72 -60.06
N PRO A 14 49.23 -2.57 -59.02
CA PRO A 14 48.23 -3.57 -58.70
C PRO A 14 47.12 -3.53 -59.74
N ILE A 15 46.88 -4.66 -60.43
CA ILE A 15 45.78 -4.80 -61.38
C ILE A 15 44.59 -5.36 -60.60
N TYR A 16 43.63 -4.50 -60.24
CA TYR A 16 42.35 -4.94 -59.67
C TYR A 16 41.25 -4.77 -60.71
N GLY A 17 40.45 -5.82 -60.91
CA GLY A 17 39.19 -5.73 -61.63
C GLY A 17 38.35 -4.57 -61.08
N ALA A 18 38.09 -3.59 -61.93
CA ALA A 18 37.17 -2.46 -61.77
C ALA A 18 37.10 -1.81 -60.37
N SER A 19 38.18 -1.14 -59.91
CA SER A 19 38.10 0.10 -59.09
C SER A 19 39.50 0.52 -58.62
N SER A 20 39.94 1.68 -59.11
CA SER A 20 41.29 2.27 -59.03
C SER A 20 41.75 2.80 -57.65
N THR A 21 41.49 2.11 -56.54
CA THR A 21 42.06 2.47 -55.23
C THR A 21 42.52 1.24 -54.46
N VAL A 22 43.77 1.24 -53.99
CA VAL A 22 44.32 0.21 -53.10
C VAL A 22 43.47 0.16 -51.83
N ARG A 23 42.53 -0.80 -51.76
CA ARG A 23 41.72 -0.98 -50.56
C ARG A 23 42.64 -1.46 -49.43
N ARG A 24 42.82 -0.63 -48.40
CA ARG A 24 43.67 -0.95 -47.22
C ARG A 24 43.13 -2.10 -46.35
N ARG A 25 41.96 -2.66 -46.68
CA ARG A 25 41.30 -3.75 -45.97
C ARG A 25 40.56 -4.63 -46.97
N PHE A 26 40.74 -5.94 -46.84
CA PHE A 26 39.98 -6.94 -47.58
C PHE A 26 38.67 -7.25 -46.84
N HIS A 27 37.56 -7.35 -47.57
CA HIS A 27 36.26 -7.77 -47.04
C HIS A 27 36.19 -9.30 -46.95
N GLU A 28 35.15 -9.86 -46.30
CA GLU A 28 34.94 -11.32 -46.27
C GLU A 28 34.86 -11.89 -47.69
N GLY A 29 35.55 -13.00 -47.94
CA GLY A 29 35.62 -13.64 -49.26
C GLY A 29 37.04 -13.84 -49.78
N VAL A 30 37.13 -14.28 -51.04
CA VAL A 30 38.40 -14.51 -51.73
C VAL A 30 38.69 -13.31 -52.62
N HIS A 31 39.88 -12.73 -52.47
CA HIS A 31 40.36 -11.59 -53.26
C HIS A 31 41.53 -12.04 -54.10
N TYR A 32 41.48 -11.76 -55.40
CA TYR A 32 42.58 -12.03 -56.31
C TYR A 32 43.44 -10.78 -56.44
N VAL A 33 44.74 -10.93 -56.17
CA VAL A 33 45.73 -9.87 -56.26
C VAL A 33 46.73 -10.24 -57.32
N GLU A 34 46.87 -9.39 -58.33
CA GLU A 34 47.83 -9.56 -59.41
C GLU A 34 48.78 -8.36 -59.45
N TYR A 35 50.08 -8.67 -59.50
CA TYR A 35 51.15 -7.68 -59.66
C TYR A 35 51.80 -7.88 -61.01
N LYS A 36 51.95 -6.78 -61.75
CA LYS A 36 52.70 -6.73 -63.00
C LYS A 36 53.96 -5.89 -62.80
N ALA A 37 55.11 -6.47 -63.10
CA ALA A 37 56.39 -5.78 -63.17
C ALA A 37 56.69 -5.47 -64.64
N VAL A 38 57.18 -4.28 -64.92
CA VAL A 38 57.57 -3.86 -66.28
C VAL A 38 59.00 -3.30 -66.21
N ASP A 39 59.86 -3.71 -67.14
CA ASP A 39 61.22 -3.17 -67.26
C ASP A 39 61.27 -1.90 -68.14
N GLU A 40 62.42 -1.23 -68.18
CA GLU A 40 62.63 0.01 -68.95
C GLU A 40 62.45 -0.18 -70.47
N THR A 41 62.52 -1.41 -70.97
CA THR A 41 62.34 -1.77 -72.38
C THR A 41 60.92 -2.21 -72.73
N GLY A 42 60.03 -2.26 -71.74
CA GLY A 42 58.63 -2.65 -71.89
C GLY A 42 58.34 -4.15 -71.75
N ASN A 43 59.33 -4.99 -71.43
CA ASN A 43 59.03 -6.38 -71.08
C ASN A 43 58.31 -6.41 -69.73
N PHE A 44 57.41 -7.37 -69.57
CA PHE A 44 56.67 -7.51 -68.34
C PHE A 44 56.53 -8.96 -67.91
N ASP A 45 56.40 -9.14 -66.61
CA ASP A 45 56.02 -10.40 -65.99
C ASP A 45 54.95 -10.12 -64.92
N SER A 46 54.13 -11.11 -64.62
CA SER A 46 53.02 -10.98 -63.68
C SER A 46 52.97 -12.13 -62.69
N CYS A 47 52.73 -11.82 -61.43
CA CYS A 47 52.50 -12.78 -60.37
C CYS A 47 51.15 -12.53 -59.71
N ALA A 48 50.35 -13.58 -59.56
CA ALA A 48 49.04 -13.51 -58.92
C ALA A 48 48.95 -14.43 -57.70
N PHE A 49 48.22 -13.99 -56.69
CA PHE A 49 47.87 -14.79 -55.52
C PHE A 49 46.47 -14.46 -55.02
N SER A 50 45.84 -15.39 -54.31
CA SER A 50 44.54 -15.18 -53.67
C SER A 50 44.68 -14.92 -52.17
N VAL A 51 44.00 -13.90 -51.66
CA VAL A 51 43.83 -13.63 -50.23
C VAL A 51 42.43 -14.08 -49.80
N SER A 52 42.36 -15.10 -48.96
CA SER A 52 41.10 -15.61 -48.41
C SER A 52 40.83 -15.04 -47.01
N VAL A 53 39.85 -14.14 -46.89
CA VAL A 53 39.44 -13.58 -45.61
C VAL A 53 38.29 -14.39 -45.05
N LYS A 54 38.56 -15.14 -43.98
CA LYS A 54 37.56 -15.88 -43.21
C LYS A 54 37.23 -15.12 -41.93
N VAL A 55 35.96 -14.78 -41.73
CA VAL A 55 35.50 -14.12 -40.51
C VAL A 55 35.13 -15.18 -39.47
N ILE A 56 35.66 -15.04 -38.25
CA ILE A 56 35.27 -15.88 -37.11
C ILE A 56 33.91 -15.37 -36.63
N ARG A 57 32.89 -16.22 -36.74
CA ARG A 57 31.52 -15.93 -36.30
C ARG A 57 31.14 -16.90 -35.18
N CYS A 58 30.64 -16.35 -34.09
CA CYS A 58 30.04 -17.13 -33.02
C CYS A 58 28.58 -17.47 -33.36
N ARG A 59 27.97 -18.37 -32.60
CA ARG A 59 26.53 -18.66 -32.75
C ARG A 59 25.70 -17.38 -32.66
N ALA A 60 24.67 -17.28 -33.51
CA ALA A 60 23.70 -16.21 -33.40
C ALA A 60 22.96 -16.33 -32.05
N LEU A 61 22.75 -15.18 -31.41
CA LEU A 61 22.07 -15.08 -30.13
C LEU A 61 20.70 -14.45 -30.33
N TYR A 62 19.76 -14.77 -29.43
CA TYR A 62 18.42 -14.23 -29.41
C TYR A 62 18.14 -13.56 -28.07
N ASN A 63 17.12 -12.72 -28.03
CA ASN A 63 16.70 -12.07 -26.79
C ASN A 63 16.28 -13.12 -25.75
N PRO A 64 16.79 -13.06 -24.51
CA PRO A 64 16.30 -13.91 -23.43
C PRO A 64 14.87 -13.49 -23.04
N LEU A 65 14.11 -14.40 -22.41
CA LEU A 65 12.81 -14.07 -21.85
C LEU A 65 12.93 -12.91 -20.85
N PHE A 66 12.01 -11.95 -20.93
CA PHE A 66 11.97 -10.75 -20.08
C PHE A 66 13.23 -9.86 -20.17
N GLY A 67 13.99 -9.96 -21.27
CA GLY A 67 15.17 -9.14 -21.51
C GLY A 67 15.43 -8.83 -22.97
N VAL A 68 16.40 -7.95 -23.20
CA VAL A 68 16.85 -7.49 -24.51
C VAL A 68 18.37 -7.65 -24.58
N LEU A 69 18.85 -8.27 -25.66
CA LEU A 69 20.26 -8.41 -25.95
C LEU A 69 20.74 -7.25 -26.83
N THR A 70 21.82 -6.58 -26.43
CA THR A 70 22.45 -5.49 -27.18
C THR A 70 23.89 -5.86 -27.51
N CYS A 71 24.25 -5.89 -28.80
CA CYS A 71 25.59 -6.24 -29.27
C CYS A 71 26.22 -5.10 -30.10
N ASP A 72 27.53 -4.94 -30.00
CA ASP A 72 28.32 -3.91 -30.69
C ASP A 72 28.56 -4.19 -32.20
N ALA A 73 28.75 -5.46 -32.55
CA ALA A 73 28.89 -5.95 -33.91
C ALA A 73 28.24 -7.34 -34.03
N SER A 74 27.56 -7.63 -35.13
CA SER A 74 26.83 -8.90 -35.33
C SER A 74 27.73 -10.13 -35.22
N ASN A 75 27.74 -10.77 -34.05
CA ASN A 75 28.32 -12.09 -33.72
C ASN A 75 29.70 -12.43 -34.32
N VAL A 76 30.56 -11.46 -34.58
CA VAL A 76 31.93 -11.68 -35.09
C VAL A 76 32.95 -11.70 -33.95
N TYR A 77 34.14 -12.24 -34.19
CA TYR A 77 35.22 -12.23 -33.21
C TYR A 77 35.46 -10.83 -32.63
N GLY A 78 35.52 -10.76 -31.30
CA GLY A 78 35.68 -9.52 -30.57
C GLY A 78 34.36 -8.82 -30.23
N SER A 79 33.24 -9.18 -30.88
CA SER A 79 31.91 -8.66 -30.54
C SER A 79 31.59 -8.91 -29.08
N THR A 80 31.01 -7.92 -28.43
CA THR A 80 30.51 -7.96 -27.06
C THR A 80 29.01 -7.77 -27.05
N CYS A 81 28.30 -8.67 -26.40
CA CYS A 81 26.86 -8.56 -26.16
C CYS A 81 26.58 -8.38 -24.68
N SER A 82 25.63 -7.51 -24.35
CA SER A 82 25.10 -7.33 -23.00
C SER A 82 23.60 -7.57 -22.95
N VAL A 83 23.08 -8.01 -21.81
CA VAL A 83 21.64 -8.15 -21.58
C VAL A 83 21.13 -7.06 -20.66
N SER A 84 19.99 -6.49 -21.02
CA SER A 84 19.19 -5.62 -20.17
C SER A 84 17.84 -6.27 -19.89
N CYS A 85 17.42 -6.30 -18.63
CA CYS A 85 16.13 -6.89 -18.24
C CYS A 85 15.03 -5.83 -18.17
N ILE A 86 13.79 -6.23 -18.41
CA ILE A 86 12.63 -5.36 -18.17
C ILE A 86 12.49 -5.04 -16.67
N PRO A 87 11.77 -3.97 -16.29
CA PRO A 87 11.53 -3.63 -14.88
C PRO A 87 10.98 -4.80 -14.08
N GLY A 88 11.48 -5.00 -12.85
CA GLY A 88 11.11 -6.14 -12.01
C GLY A 88 11.93 -7.42 -12.24
N TYR A 89 12.88 -7.41 -13.18
CA TYR A 89 13.77 -8.54 -13.44
C TYR A 89 15.24 -8.11 -13.32
N SER A 90 16.09 -9.03 -12.88
CA SER A 90 17.54 -8.83 -12.74
C SER A 90 18.33 -9.85 -13.57
N VAL A 91 19.49 -9.41 -14.06
CA VAL A 91 20.40 -10.24 -14.86
C VAL A 91 21.03 -11.29 -13.96
N VAL A 92 21.06 -12.53 -14.43
CA VAL A 92 21.73 -13.66 -13.78
C VAL A 92 22.81 -14.20 -14.71
N GLY A 93 24.03 -14.36 -14.17
CA GLY A 93 25.22 -14.71 -14.92
C GLY A 93 26.03 -13.48 -15.35
N ASP A 94 26.95 -13.67 -16.29
CA ASP A 94 27.79 -12.59 -16.79
C ASP A 94 26.99 -11.64 -17.67
N ALA A 95 26.80 -10.40 -17.20
CA ALA A 95 26.04 -9.39 -17.91
C ALA A 95 26.62 -9.00 -19.28
N ARG A 96 27.86 -9.41 -19.57
CA ARG A 96 28.57 -9.19 -20.83
C ARG A 96 29.29 -10.46 -21.27
N ILE A 97 29.06 -10.87 -22.51
CA ILE A 97 29.74 -12.00 -23.15
C ILE A 97 30.44 -11.55 -24.43
N LYS A 98 31.57 -12.18 -24.76
CA LYS A 98 32.42 -11.81 -25.89
C LYS A 98 32.63 -12.97 -26.84
N CYS A 99 32.60 -12.72 -28.15
CA CYS A 99 32.87 -13.74 -29.15
C CYS A 99 34.38 -14.04 -29.24
N GLY A 100 34.74 -15.27 -28.88
CA GLY A 100 36.09 -15.79 -28.83
C GLY A 100 36.64 -16.23 -30.18
N ARG A 101 37.95 -16.53 -30.21
CA ARG A 101 38.65 -16.99 -31.44
C ARG A 101 38.26 -18.42 -31.81
N ASP A 102 37.80 -19.19 -30.84
CA ASP A 102 37.26 -20.54 -30.94
C ASP A 102 35.83 -20.60 -31.53
N ARG A 103 35.26 -19.44 -31.93
CA ARG A 103 33.87 -19.31 -32.41
C ARG A 103 32.82 -19.58 -31.33
N GLN A 104 33.21 -19.50 -30.06
CA GLN A 104 32.30 -19.60 -28.93
C GLN A 104 32.19 -18.26 -28.20
N TRP A 105 31.05 -18.04 -27.57
CA TRP A 105 30.91 -16.92 -26.65
C TRP A 105 31.64 -17.26 -25.36
N SER A 106 32.23 -16.26 -24.71
CA SER A 106 33.04 -16.41 -23.48
C SER A 106 32.28 -16.99 -22.29
N GLY A 107 30.96 -17.12 -22.38
CA GLY A 107 30.10 -17.69 -21.37
C GLY A 107 28.71 -17.98 -21.92
N ASP A 108 27.85 -18.50 -21.04
CA ASP A 108 26.44 -18.71 -21.35
C ASP A 108 25.69 -17.39 -21.49
N ILE A 109 24.59 -17.43 -22.22
CA ILE A 109 23.75 -16.25 -22.42
C ILE A 109 23.10 -15.93 -21.06
N PRO A 110 23.30 -14.73 -20.50
CA PRO A 110 22.68 -14.38 -19.24
C PRO A 110 21.16 -14.27 -19.41
N PHE A 111 20.42 -14.65 -18.37
CA PHE A 111 18.96 -14.65 -18.38
C PHE A 111 18.41 -13.70 -17.32
N CYS A 112 17.16 -13.28 -17.52
CA CYS A 112 16.47 -12.37 -16.60
C CYS A 112 15.62 -13.18 -15.61
N ARG A 113 15.88 -12.99 -14.32
CA ARG A 113 15.10 -13.61 -13.24
C ARG A 113 14.24 -12.56 -12.56
N THR A 114 13.00 -12.92 -12.23
CA THR A 114 12.12 -12.02 -11.47
C THR A 114 12.77 -11.67 -10.13
N THR A 115 12.67 -10.40 -9.78
CA THR A 115 12.94 -9.93 -8.43
C THR A 115 11.67 -10.10 -7.59
N THR A 116 11.85 -10.22 -6.27
CA THR A 116 10.78 -10.47 -5.32
C THR A 116 10.71 -9.34 -4.32
N CYS A 117 9.51 -8.98 -3.89
CA CYS A 117 9.34 -8.12 -2.72
C CYS A 117 9.62 -8.92 -1.44
N PRO A 118 10.03 -8.26 -0.34
CA PRO A 118 10.08 -8.90 0.96
C PRO A 118 8.67 -9.38 1.35
N ASP A 119 8.57 -10.38 2.22
CA ASP A 119 7.27 -10.80 2.75
C ASP A 119 6.60 -9.60 3.45
N PRO A 120 5.39 -9.14 3.04
CA PRO A 120 4.72 -8.04 3.73
C PRO A 120 4.20 -8.44 5.13
N GLY A 121 4.30 -9.70 5.54
CA GLY A 121 3.68 -10.20 6.76
C GLY A 121 2.15 -10.25 6.70
N THR A 122 1.55 -10.79 7.75
CA THR A 122 0.09 -10.86 7.91
C THR A 122 -0.30 -10.02 9.12
N PRO A 123 -1.32 -9.14 9.01
CA PRO A 123 -1.82 -8.37 10.15
C PRO A 123 -2.29 -9.29 11.27
N ILE A 124 -2.02 -8.90 12.52
CA ILE A 124 -2.53 -9.61 13.69
C ILE A 124 -4.06 -9.51 13.68
N GLY A 125 -4.74 -10.64 13.88
CA GLY A 125 -6.20 -10.68 13.82
C GLY A 125 -6.77 -10.51 12.41
N GLY A 126 -5.94 -10.67 11.36
CA GLY A 126 -6.37 -10.64 9.97
C GLY A 126 -5.84 -11.81 9.15
N ALA A 127 -6.23 -11.81 7.88
CA ALA A 127 -5.82 -12.75 6.87
C ALA A 127 -5.20 -12.03 5.67
N ARG A 128 -4.37 -12.76 4.93
CA ARG A 128 -3.72 -12.27 3.73
C ARG A 128 -3.78 -13.31 2.63
N PHE A 129 -4.09 -12.86 1.42
CA PHE A 129 -4.14 -13.68 0.22
C PHE A 129 -3.31 -13.02 -0.88
N CYS A 130 -2.27 -13.70 -1.35
CA CYS A 130 -1.40 -13.19 -2.41
C CYS A 130 -1.56 -14.01 -3.68
N THR A 131 -1.41 -13.36 -4.84
CA THR A 131 -1.45 -14.02 -6.15
C THR A 131 -0.30 -15.02 -6.35
N THR A 132 0.85 -14.79 -5.71
CA THR A 132 2.00 -15.71 -5.73
C THR A 132 2.63 -15.84 -4.34
N LEU A 133 3.18 -17.01 -4.05
CA LEU A 133 3.92 -17.29 -2.80
C LEU A 133 5.33 -16.69 -2.83
N THR A 134 5.90 -16.46 -4.02
CA THR A 134 7.26 -15.91 -4.18
C THR A 134 7.30 -14.40 -4.09
N HIS A 135 6.13 -13.74 -4.10
CA HIS A 135 6.00 -12.28 -4.07
C HIS A 135 6.80 -11.60 -5.19
N ALA A 136 6.81 -12.25 -6.36
CA ALA A 136 7.45 -11.73 -7.57
C ALA A 136 6.90 -10.36 -7.95
N TYR A 137 7.67 -9.57 -8.69
CA TYR A 137 7.22 -8.30 -9.29
C TYR A 137 5.83 -8.46 -9.95
N GLY A 138 4.94 -7.51 -9.69
CA GLY A 138 3.54 -7.55 -10.13
C GLY A 138 2.60 -8.37 -9.25
N SER A 139 3.11 -9.09 -8.24
CA SER A 139 2.25 -9.80 -7.28
C SER A 139 1.35 -8.85 -6.52
N VAL A 140 0.14 -9.31 -6.23
CA VAL A 140 -0.87 -8.56 -5.50
C VAL A 140 -1.21 -9.34 -4.23
N CYS A 141 -1.14 -8.68 -3.08
CA CYS A 141 -1.57 -9.22 -1.79
C CYS A 141 -2.77 -8.43 -1.30
N ASN A 142 -3.88 -9.13 -1.10
CA ASN A 142 -5.09 -8.62 -0.48
C ASN A 142 -5.11 -8.98 1.01
N PHE A 143 -5.65 -8.08 1.81
CA PHE A 143 -5.72 -8.19 3.26
C PHE A 143 -7.17 -8.09 3.71
N ASP A 144 -7.51 -8.89 4.71
CA ASP A 144 -8.83 -8.89 5.32
C ASP A 144 -8.67 -8.99 6.84
N CYS A 145 -9.65 -8.47 7.58
CA CYS A 145 -9.63 -8.48 9.03
C CYS A 145 -10.67 -9.46 9.57
N SER A 146 -10.37 -10.06 10.72
CA SER A 146 -11.30 -10.98 11.36
C SER A 146 -12.56 -10.23 11.82
N ARG A 147 -13.61 -10.99 12.14
CA ARG A 147 -14.86 -10.39 12.62
C ARG A 147 -14.62 -9.53 13.87
N GLY A 148 -15.16 -8.31 13.87
CA GLY A 148 -15.02 -7.37 14.99
C GLY A 148 -13.79 -6.48 14.93
N THR A 149 -12.97 -6.57 13.87
CA THR A 149 -11.87 -5.65 13.62
C THR A 149 -12.05 -4.93 12.28
N LYS A 150 -11.47 -3.74 12.17
CA LYS A 150 -11.48 -2.92 10.95
C LYS A 150 -10.08 -2.82 10.37
N LEU A 151 -9.98 -2.91 9.05
CA LEU A 151 -8.71 -2.77 8.34
C LEU A 151 -8.32 -1.30 8.23
N ILE A 152 -7.16 -0.96 8.79
CA ILE A 152 -6.55 0.37 8.76
C ILE A 152 -5.37 0.35 7.79
N GLY A 153 -5.44 1.18 6.75
CA GLY A 153 -4.43 1.27 5.70
C GLY A 153 -4.91 0.72 4.35
N HIS A 154 -3.98 0.12 3.60
CA HIS A 154 -4.26 -0.38 2.25
C HIS A 154 -4.80 -1.82 2.33
N ASP A 155 -5.98 -2.06 1.77
CA ASP A 155 -6.59 -3.39 1.61
C ASP A 155 -5.84 -4.27 0.59
N ARG A 156 -5.01 -3.65 -0.25
CA ARG A 156 -4.26 -4.30 -1.31
C ARG A 156 -2.87 -3.69 -1.50
N LEU A 157 -1.84 -4.54 -1.48
CA LEU A 157 -0.46 -4.19 -1.80
C LEU A 157 -0.03 -4.82 -3.13
N ILE A 158 0.73 -4.05 -3.93
CA ILE A 158 1.26 -4.48 -5.23
C ILE A 158 2.78 -4.41 -5.18
N CYS A 159 3.46 -5.49 -5.58
CA CYS A 159 4.92 -5.53 -5.66
C CYS A 159 5.40 -4.75 -6.89
N LYS A 160 6.03 -3.60 -6.66
CA LYS A 160 6.55 -2.69 -7.68
C LYS A 160 8.07 -2.76 -7.74
N SER A 161 8.64 -2.20 -8.80
CA SER A 161 10.09 -2.07 -8.98
C SER A 161 10.44 -0.66 -9.43
N SER A 162 11.47 -0.06 -8.82
CA SER A 162 12.05 1.22 -9.21
C SER A 162 13.54 1.21 -8.91
N GLY A 163 14.36 1.74 -9.82
CA GLY A 163 15.82 1.80 -9.65
C GLY A 163 16.50 0.45 -9.39
N GLY A 164 15.96 -0.64 -9.94
CA GLY A 164 16.49 -1.99 -9.74
C GLY A 164 16.18 -2.63 -8.38
N ARG A 165 15.37 -1.98 -7.53
CA ARG A 165 14.88 -2.53 -6.27
C ARG A 165 13.38 -2.76 -6.30
N THR A 166 12.93 -3.80 -5.60
CA THR A 166 11.52 -4.15 -5.43
C THR A 166 10.99 -3.67 -4.08
N PHE A 167 9.75 -3.19 -4.07
CA PHE A 167 9.07 -2.71 -2.86
C PHE A 167 7.56 -2.83 -3.03
N TRP A 168 6.85 -2.97 -1.90
CA TRP A 168 5.39 -2.93 -1.89
C TRP A 168 4.88 -1.51 -2.09
N SER A 169 3.71 -1.38 -2.72
CA SER A 169 3.05 -0.09 -2.96
C SER A 169 2.71 0.71 -1.70
N GLY A 170 2.77 0.10 -0.53
CA GLY A 170 2.51 0.71 0.77
C GLY A 170 2.93 -0.23 1.92
N PRO A 171 2.82 0.23 3.18
CA PRO A 171 3.05 -0.59 4.34
C PRO A 171 1.93 -1.61 4.53
N THR A 172 2.23 -2.68 5.27
CA THR A 172 1.26 -3.70 5.70
C THR A 172 0.16 -3.05 6.53
N PRO A 173 -1.13 -3.31 6.23
CA PRO A 173 -2.23 -2.76 7.01
C PRO A 173 -2.27 -3.35 8.41
N VAL A 174 -3.05 -2.73 9.29
CA VAL A 174 -3.29 -3.16 10.67
C VAL A 174 -4.77 -3.46 10.83
N CYS A 175 -5.11 -4.51 11.58
CA CYS A 175 -6.48 -4.75 12.03
C CYS A 175 -6.63 -4.18 13.44
N GLU A 176 -7.54 -3.23 13.61
CA GLU A 176 -7.84 -2.64 14.91
C GLU A 176 -9.22 -3.12 15.40
N GLU A 177 -9.35 -3.38 16.70
CA GLU A 177 -10.62 -3.77 17.29
C GLU A 177 -11.65 -2.65 17.17
N VAL A 178 -12.85 -3.02 16.73
CA VAL A 178 -14.03 -2.16 16.75
C VAL A 178 -14.63 -2.27 18.14
N VAL A 179 -14.46 -1.21 18.94
CA VAL A 179 -14.97 -1.15 20.30
C VAL A 179 -16.04 -0.08 20.39
N PRO A 180 -17.27 -0.44 20.79
CA PRO A 180 -18.36 0.52 20.83
C PRO A 180 -18.13 1.58 21.91
N PRO A 181 -18.69 2.79 21.71
CA PRO A 181 -18.53 3.84 22.68
C PRO A 181 -19.17 3.43 24.01
N VAL A 182 -18.49 3.71 25.12
CA VAL A 182 -18.91 3.31 26.46
C VAL A 182 -19.84 4.37 27.04
N VAL A 183 -20.91 3.93 27.70
CA VAL A 183 -21.78 4.82 28.48
C VAL A 183 -21.00 5.30 29.71
N GLU A 184 -20.63 6.58 29.74
CA GLU A 184 -19.94 7.19 30.89
C GLU A 184 -20.95 7.62 31.95
N TYR A 185 -22.05 8.24 31.50
CA TYR A 185 -23.09 8.75 32.38
C TYR A 185 -24.48 8.46 31.82
N CYS A 186 -25.31 7.83 32.65
CA CYS A 186 -26.73 7.62 32.40
C CYS A 186 -27.53 8.44 33.43
N PRO A 187 -28.37 9.40 33.00
CA PRO A 187 -29.17 10.21 33.92
C PRO A 187 -30.27 9.41 34.64
N ASP A 188 -30.72 9.93 35.79
CA ASP A 188 -31.85 9.37 36.55
C ASP A 188 -33.20 9.57 35.84
N ASN A 189 -34.14 8.64 36.05
CA ASN A 189 -35.48 8.68 35.46
C ASN A 189 -36.17 10.04 35.63
N ILE A 190 -36.75 10.55 34.54
CA ILE A 190 -37.29 11.91 34.47
C ILE A 190 -38.80 11.87 34.78
N GLN A 191 -39.27 12.78 35.63
CA GLN A 191 -40.69 13.03 35.87
C GLN A 191 -41.12 14.31 35.13
N VAL A 192 -42.20 14.22 34.35
CA VAL A 192 -42.71 15.35 33.55
C VAL A 192 -44.23 15.45 33.65
N THR A 193 -44.77 16.61 33.30
CA THR A 193 -46.23 16.83 33.30
C THR A 193 -46.82 16.52 31.94
N THR A 194 -47.96 15.83 31.94
CA THR A 194 -48.64 15.42 30.70
C THR A 194 -48.96 16.60 29.79
N GLY A 195 -48.57 16.49 28.53
CA GLY A 195 -48.89 17.48 27.49
C GLY A 195 -48.02 18.75 27.53
N GLU A 196 -47.11 18.90 28.49
CA GLU A 196 -46.16 20.01 28.50
C GLU A 196 -44.90 19.67 27.68
N PRO A 197 -44.30 20.68 27.00
CA PRO A 197 -43.06 20.50 26.27
C PRO A 197 -41.87 20.29 27.23
N LEU A 198 -40.97 19.36 26.88
CA LEU A 198 -39.73 19.12 27.61
C LEU A 198 -38.87 20.39 27.64
N THR A 199 -38.51 20.82 28.84
CA THR A 199 -37.45 21.81 29.05
C THR A 199 -36.08 21.22 28.73
N GLU A 200 -35.07 22.07 28.57
CA GLU A 200 -33.69 21.64 28.27
C GLU A 200 -33.12 20.69 29.34
N VAL A 201 -33.48 20.91 30.62
CA VAL A 201 -33.07 20.05 31.75
C VAL A 201 -33.80 18.70 31.75
N GLN A 202 -34.98 18.62 31.13
CA GLN A 202 -35.77 17.39 31.01
C GLN A 202 -35.45 16.60 29.73
N ARG A 203 -34.47 17.04 28.93
CA ARG A 203 -33.96 16.25 27.80
C ARG A 203 -32.90 15.27 28.29
N PRO A 204 -32.89 14.02 27.78
CA PRO A 204 -31.85 13.06 28.13
C PRO A 204 -30.47 13.61 27.73
N ASN A 205 -29.55 13.64 28.69
CA ASN A 205 -28.15 14.08 28.51
C ASN A 205 -27.18 12.91 28.69
N VAL A 206 -27.45 11.78 28.02
CA VAL A 206 -26.57 10.61 28.05
C VAL A 206 -25.23 10.96 27.42
N ILE A 207 -24.12 10.67 28.11
CA ILE A 207 -22.77 10.90 27.60
C ILE A 207 -22.14 9.56 27.26
N PHE A 208 -21.71 9.43 26.01
CA PHE A 208 -20.95 8.31 25.51
C PHE A 208 -19.53 8.76 25.18
N ARG A 209 -18.53 7.95 25.53
CA ARG A 209 -17.14 8.19 25.13
C ARG A 209 -16.63 7.11 24.20
N THR A 210 -15.92 7.52 23.15
CA THR A 210 -15.15 6.60 22.29
C THR A 210 -13.97 6.03 23.07
N THR A 211 -13.32 5.00 22.53
CA THR A 211 -12.09 4.43 23.10
C THR A 211 -10.94 5.44 23.22
N LYS A 212 -10.96 6.50 22.41
CA LYS A 212 -10.01 7.62 22.49
C LYS A 212 -10.38 8.66 23.56
N GLY A 213 -11.53 8.48 24.24
CA GLY A 213 -12.03 9.37 25.29
C GLY A 213 -12.83 10.56 24.76
N GLU A 214 -13.15 10.62 23.47
CA GLU A 214 -13.90 11.70 22.85
C GLU A 214 -15.42 11.52 23.06
N VAL A 215 -16.19 12.61 23.17
CA VAL A 215 -17.65 12.54 23.32
C VAL A 215 -18.28 12.15 21.99
N ALA A 216 -18.96 11.00 21.96
CA ALA A 216 -19.58 10.48 20.75
C ALA A 216 -20.92 11.19 20.44
N PRO A 217 -21.28 11.37 19.15
CA PRO A 217 -22.56 11.97 18.76
C PRO A 217 -23.74 11.07 19.18
N VAL A 218 -24.75 11.66 19.82
CA VAL A 218 -25.90 10.94 20.40
C VAL A 218 -27.20 11.30 19.68
N VAL A 219 -28.01 10.27 19.38
CA VAL A 219 -29.35 10.42 18.84
C VAL A 219 -30.35 9.75 19.79
N CYS A 220 -31.30 10.53 20.32
CA CYS A 220 -32.35 10.02 21.21
C CYS A 220 -33.68 9.83 20.47
N THR A 221 -34.34 8.71 20.75
CA THR A 221 -35.60 8.31 20.14
C THR A 221 -36.63 7.94 21.21
N SER A 222 -37.90 8.22 20.91
CA SER A 222 -39.05 7.85 21.74
C SER A 222 -40.12 7.24 20.84
N PHE A 223 -40.76 6.14 21.26
CA PHE A 223 -41.71 5.39 20.43
C PHE A 223 -41.15 4.98 19.05
N GLY A 224 -39.84 4.71 18.98
CA GLY A 224 -39.16 4.34 17.73
C GLY A 224 -39.03 5.46 16.68
N LYS A 225 -39.29 6.71 17.06
CA LYS A 225 -39.09 7.90 16.21
C LYS A 225 -38.21 8.92 16.94
N GLY A 226 -37.90 10.05 16.29
CA GLY A 226 -37.18 11.15 16.93
C GLY A 226 -37.82 11.57 18.26
N LEU A 227 -36.98 12.08 19.18
CA LEU A 227 -37.40 12.47 20.53
C LEU A 227 -38.63 13.40 20.48
N LYS A 228 -39.73 12.95 21.08
CA LYS A 228 -40.95 13.76 21.21
C LYS A 228 -40.73 14.88 22.21
N ASN A 229 -41.35 16.03 21.92
CA ASN A 229 -41.32 17.18 22.82
C ASN A 229 -42.27 17.03 24.01
N SER A 230 -43.23 16.11 24.00
CA SER A 230 -44.18 15.90 25.10
C SER A 230 -44.59 14.43 25.19
N PHE A 231 -44.96 13.98 26.39
CA PHE A 231 -45.37 12.60 26.63
C PHE A 231 -46.84 12.52 27.15
N PRO A 232 -47.61 11.49 26.72
CA PRO A 232 -48.93 11.23 27.28
C PRO A 232 -48.82 10.61 28.69
N LEU A 233 -49.92 10.56 29.44
CA LEU A 233 -49.94 10.00 30.80
C LEU A 233 -49.37 8.56 30.83
N GLY A 234 -48.49 8.28 31.79
CA GLY A 234 -47.87 6.98 31.96
C GLY A 234 -46.35 7.01 31.82
N THR A 235 -45.73 5.84 31.84
CA THR A 235 -44.27 5.68 31.73
C THR A 235 -43.88 5.32 30.31
N HIS A 236 -42.92 6.05 29.76
CA HIS A 236 -42.41 5.89 28.40
C HIS A 236 -40.91 5.64 28.43
N HIS A 237 -40.40 4.98 27.39
CA HIS A 237 -38.97 4.72 27.24
C HIS A 237 -38.35 5.61 26.17
N VAL A 238 -37.23 6.22 26.51
CA VAL A 238 -36.40 6.99 25.60
C VAL A 238 -35.07 6.27 25.45
N THR A 239 -34.72 5.95 24.21
CA THR A 239 -33.47 5.25 23.88
C THR A 239 -32.53 6.23 23.17
N CYS A 240 -31.38 6.48 23.76
CA CYS A 240 -30.32 7.28 23.19
C CYS A 240 -29.20 6.37 22.68
N THR A 241 -28.86 6.52 21.40
CA THR A 241 -27.85 5.73 20.70
C THR A 241 -26.70 6.65 20.32
N ALA A 242 -25.48 6.29 20.70
CA ALA A 242 -24.27 6.90 20.18
C ALA A 242 -23.66 6.05 19.09
N PHE A 243 -23.12 6.71 18.08
CA PHE A 243 -22.40 6.07 16.98
C PHE A 243 -20.93 6.44 17.08
N ASP A 244 -20.05 5.46 16.91
CA ASP A 244 -18.63 5.74 16.76
C ASP A 244 -18.36 6.25 15.34
N PRO A 245 -17.87 7.49 15.17
CA PRO A 245 -17.59 8.05 13.85
C PRO A 245 -16.39 7.38 13.15
N ASP A 246 -15.48 6.76 13.91
CA ASP A 246 -14.29 6.11 13.38
C ASP A 246 -14.59 4.68 12.91
N PHE A 247 -15.47 3.96 13.62
CA PHE A 247 -15.69 2.53 13.41
C PHE A 247 -17.11 2.15 12.95
N GLY A 248 -18.10 3.03 13.12
CA GLY A 248 -19.48 2.83 12.63
C GLY A 248 -20.33 1.87 13.46
N ASP A 249 -19.84 1.44 14.62
CA ASP A 249 -20.60 0.72 15.63
C ASP A 249 -21.38 1.68 16.54
N SER A 250 -22.24 1.12 17.39
CA SER A 250 -23.12 1.93 18.23
C SER A 250 -23.38 1.29 19.57
N ALA A 251 -23.58 2.14 20.57
CA ALA A 251 -24.04 1.76 21.90
C ALA A 251 -25.31 2.53 22.22
N SER A 252 -26.22 1.91 22.98
CA SER A 252 -27.50 2.53 23.33
C SER A 252 -27.76 2.44 24.83
N ALA A 253 -28.33 3.51 25.39
CA ALA A 253 -28.83 3.57 26.75
C ALA A 253 -30.32 3.90 26.72
N THR A 254 -31.11 3.26 27.58
CA THR A 254 -32.55 3.51 27.67
C THR A 254 -32.91 4.03 29.05
N GLN A 255 -33.70 5.11 29.08
CA GLN A 255 -34.18 5.75 30.29
C GLN A 255 -35.72 5.76 30.31
N SER A 256 -36.32 5.73 31.51
CA SER A 256 -37.76 5.89 31.65
C SER A 256 -38.15 7.34 31.96
N VAL A 257 -39.20 7.80 31.29
CA VAL A 257 -39.82 9.11 31.48
C VAL A 257 -41.25 8.87 31.94
N SER A 258 -41.57 9.24 33.17
CA SER A 258 -42.92 9.11 33.72
C SER A 258 -43.65 10.44 33.60
N SER A 259 -44.79 10.42 32.93
CA SER A 259 -45.66 11.57 32.75
C SER A 259 -46.85 11.50 33.69
N VAL A 260 -46.96 12.48 34.59
CA VAL A 260 -48.03 12.60 35.57
C VAL A 260 -48.99 13.72 35.20
N GLY A 261 -50.27 13.54 35.53
CA GLY A 261 -51.29 14.56 35.27
C GLY A 261 -51.06 15.81 36.11
N ALA A 262 -51.32 17.00 35.55
CA ALA A 262 -51.15 18.29 36.25
C ALA A 262 -51.90 18.38 37.60
N ALA A 263 -53.01 17.65 37.75
CA ALA A 263 -53.73 17.53 39.02
C ALA A 263 -52.96 16.69 40.05
N ALA A 264 -52.34 15.58 39.63
CA ALA A 264 -51.56 14.70 40.48
C ALA A 264 -50.25 15.34 40.95
N GLU A 265 -49.61 16.14 40.10
CA GLU A 265 -48.37 16.86 40.44
C GLU A 265 -48.62 17.91 41.54
N ARG A 266 -49.74 18.65 41.44
CA ARG A 266 -50.19 19.57 42.50
C ARG A 266 -50.48 18.82 43.80
N SER A 267 -51.13 17.65 43.74
CA SER A 267 -51.37 16.81 44.92
C SER A 267 -50.07 16.30 45.56
N LEU A 268 -49.08 15.88 44.76
CA LEU A 268 -47.74 15.45 45.21
C LEU A 268 -46.95 16.61 45.83
N ALA A 269 -46.98 17.80 45.24
CA ALA A 269 -46.32 19.00 45.79
C ALA A 269 -46.96 19.45 47.11
N VAL A 270 -48.29 19.36 47.22
CA VAL A 270 -49.04 19.62 48.46
C VAL A 270 -48.68 18.57 49.52
N LEU A 271 -48.65 17.28 49.17
CA LEU A 271 -48.24 16.19 50.06
C LEU A 271 -46.77 16.31 50.50
N ALA A 272 -45.87 16.74 49.62
CA ALA A 272 -44.45 16.96 49.94
C ALA A 272 -44.27 18.17 50.88
N ARG A 273 -45.00 19.28 50.64
CA ARG A 273 -45.05 20.41 51.58
C ARG A 273 -45.64 20.01 52.92
N ALA A 274 -46.71 19.20 52.93
CA ALA A 274 -47.31 18.68 54.14
C ALA A 274 -46.32 17.77 54.90
N ARG A 275 -45.63 16.85 54.22
CA ARG A 275 -44.56 16.01 54.82
C ARG A 275 -43.42 16.84 55.39
N ARG A 276 -42.93 17.86 54.68
CA ARG A 276 -41.89 18.76 55.22
C ARG A 276 -42.37 19.51 56.46
N ARG A 277 -43.62 20.00 56.45
CA ARG A 277 -44.23 20.63 57.63
C ARG A 277 -44.33 19.67 58.81
N VAL A 278 -44.70 18.41 58.58
CA VAL A 278 -44.76 17.37 59.63
C VAL A 278 -43.37 17.04 60.16
N VAL A 279 -42.36 16.92 59.30
CA VAL A 279 -40.97 16.65 59.72
C VAL A 279 -40.41 17.82 60.52
N ASN A 280 -40.62 19.05 60.06
CA ASN A 280 -40.18 20.25 60.78
C ASN A 280 -40.92 20.40 62.12
N ALA A 281 -42.24 20.19 62.16
CA ALA A 281 -43.01 20.21 63.40
C ALA A 281 -42.57 19.11 64.39
N ARG A 282 -42.15 17.94 63.88
CA ARG A 282 -41.59 16.87 64.71
C ARG A 282 -40.22 17.25 65.29
N HIS A 283 -39.39 17.94 64.51
CA HIS A 283 -38.12 18.52 64.97
C HIS A 283 -38.35 19.61 66.03
N ASP A 284 -39.31 20.52 65.80
CA ASP A 284 -39.65 21.59 66.74
C ASP A 284 -40.23 21.02 68.05
N MET A 285 -41.06 19.97 67.97
CA MET A 285 -41.61 19.31 69.16
C MET A 285 -40.54 18.53 69.95
N GLN A 286 -39.56 17.91 69.27
CA GLN A 286 -38.39 17.31 69.93
C GLN A 286 -37.50 18.39 70.59
N ALA A 287 -37.35 19.55 69.98
CA ALA A 287 -36.62 20.68 70.55
C ALA A 287 -37.30 21.24 71.81
N LEU A 288 -38.64 21.37 71.81
CA LEU A 288 -39.40 21.83 72.97
C LEU A 288 -39.35 20.84 74.15
N LEU A 289 -39.40 19.53 73.88
CA LEU A 289 -39.25 18.50 74.92
C LEU A 289 -37.85 18.51 75.56
N SER A 290 -36.83 19.00 74.85
CA SER A 290 -35.47 19.14 75.38
C SER A 290 -35.27 20.40 76.26
N GLN A 291 -36.22 21.33 76.27
CA GLN A 291 -36.18 22.59 77.04
C GLN A 291 -37.08 22.57 78.29
N GLY A 292 -37.72 21.44 78.61
CA GLY A 292 -38.48 21.23 79.84
C GLY A 292 -37.58 21.08 81.08
N VAL A 293 -37.24 22.22 81.69
CA VAL A 293 -37.09 22.49 83.13
C VAL A 293 -36.48 21.37 84.00
N ARG A 294 -35.20 21.51 84.34
CA ARG A 294 -34.65 20.96 85.60
C ARG A 294 -35.20 21.79 86.78
N PRO A 295 -35.83 21.19 87.80
CA PRO A 295 -36.16 21.93 89.01
C PRO A 295 -34.87 22.28 89.76
N ALA A 296 -34.71 23.56 90.11
CA ALA A 296 -33.66 24.03 91.01
C ALA A 296 -33.95 23.51 92.42
N ALA A 297 -33.06 22.69 92.97
CA ALA A 297 -33.10 22.26 94.36
C ALA A 297 -32.30 23.25 95.21
N LEU A 298 -32.99 23.82 96.22
CA LEU A 298 -32.43 24.48 97.41
C LEU A 298 -31.76 23.45 98.33
#